data_AF-A0A1G5SEB1-F1
#
_entry.id   AF-A0A1G5SEB1-F1
#
_cell.length_a   1.000
_cell.length_b   1.000
_cell.length_c   1.000
_cell.angle_alpha   90.00
_cell.angle_beta   90.00
_cell.angle_gamma   90.00
#
_symmetry.space_group_name_H-M   'P 1'
#
loop_
_entity.id
_entity.type
_entity.pdbx_description
1 polymer ?
#
loop_
_entity_poly.entity_id
_entity_poly.type
_entity_poly.pdbx_seq_one_letter_code
_entity_poly.pdbx_strand_id
1 'polypeptide(L)'
;MSVGLITLERACNLIIIPQVSEKATFIAEKNNQIIFYVAKDSNKIEIKEAIELIWKKQNIQVESVQISNLKGKKKRFGRNFGSKNDRKKAYVSIKGKQEIDFTDVKLFEDK
;
A
#
# COMPACT_ATOMS: atom_id res chain seq x y z
N MET A 1 -15.57 12.02 -14.35
CA MET A 1 -14.12 12.29 -14.42
C MET A 1 -13.38 11.03 -14.03
N SER A 2 -13.02 10.21 -15.00
CA SER A 2 -12.18 9.03 -14.80
C SER A 2 -11.02 9.14 -15.78
N VAL A 3 -9.94 9.77 -15.33
CA VAL A 3 -8.66 9.76 -16.03
C VAL A 3 -7.67 9.15 -15.07
N GLY A 4 -7.20 7.94 -15.38
CA GLY A 4 -6.24 7.21 -14.56
C GLY A 4 -6.27 5.70 -14.80
N LEU A 5 -5.98 5.24 -16.02
CA LEU A 5 -5.50 3.86 -16.16
C LEU A 5 -3.99 3.91 -15.95
N ILE A 6 -3.53 3.67 -14.71
CA ILE A 6 -2.10 3.47 -14.46
C ILE A 6 -1.65 2.16 -15.13
N THR A 7 -0.39 2.11 -15.57
CA THR A 7 0.18 0.86 -16.09
C THR A 7 0.42 -0.13 -14.96
N LEU A 8 0.34 -1.43 -15.26
CA LEU A 8 0.59 -2.48 -14.28
C LEU A 8 2.00 -2.38 -13.69
N GLU A 9 2.99 -2.06 -14.53
CA GLU A 9 4.36 -1.82 -14.10
C GLU A 9 4.46 -0.71 -13.05
N ARG A 10 3.73 0.40 -13.25
CA ARG A 10 3.67 1.49 -12.28
C ARG A 10 2.95 1.05 -11.00
N ALA A 11 1.87 0.29 -11.10
CA ALA A 11 1.13 -0.22 -9.94
C ALA A 11 2.03 -1.06 -9.02
N CYS A 12 2.80 -1.99 -9.59
CA CYS A 12 3.73 -2.84 -8.83
C CYS A 12 4.85 -2.03 -8.17
N ASN A 13 5.32 -0.94 -8.79
CA ASN A 13 6.34 -0.07 -8.21
C ASN A 13 5.79 0.84 -7.10
N LEU A 14 4.50 1.17 -7.14
CA LEU A 14 3.86 2.05 -6.15
C LEU A 14 3.60 1.37 -4.80
N ILE A 15 3.12 0.13 -4.82
CA ILE A 15 2.82 -0.67 -3.62
C ILE A 15 4.04 -1.51 -3.26
N ILE A 16 4.75 -1.14 -2.19
CA ILE A 16 6.05 -1.76 -1.86
C ILE A 16 5.86 -2.98 -0.97
N ILE A 17 5.27 -2.79 0.23
CA ILE A 17 5.07 -3.87 1.21
C ILE A 17 3.89 -3.56 2.14
N PRO A 18 3.16 -4.58 2.65
CA PRO A 18 2.21 -4.39 3.73
C PRO A 18 2.93 -4.10 5.07
N GLN A 19 2.32 -3.25 5.89
CA GLN A 19 2.80 -2.94 7.23
C GLN A 19 2.25 -3.98 8.21
N VAL A 20 3.14 -4.79 8.78
CA VAL A 20 2.80 -5.71 9.88
C VAL A 20 3.16 -5.06 11.22
N SER A 21 2.18 -4.90 12.10
CA SER A 21 2.33 -4.42 13.48
C SER A 21 1.01 -4.64 14.24
N GLU A 22 1.02 -4.71 15.57
CA GLU A 22 -0.21 -4.82 16.39
C GLU A 22 -1.27 -3.77 16.03
N LYS A 23 -0.85 -2.51 15.84
CA LYS A 23 -1.73 -1.44 15.39
C LYS A 23 -2.33 -1.69 14.00
N ALA A 24 -1.57 -2.32 13.10
CA ALA A 24 -2.08 -2.63 11.77
C ALA A 24 -3.16 -3.71 11.85
N THR A 25 -2.95 -4.77 12.65
CA THR A 25 -3.95 -5.80 12.91
C THR A 25 -5.22 -5.20 13.55
N PHE A 26 -5.07 -4.36 14.57
CA PHE A 26 -6.19 -3.69 15.23
C PHE A 26 -7.01 -2.81 14.26
N ILE A 27 -6.34 -2.09 13.36
CA ILE A 27 -7.00 -1.25 12.35
C ILE A 27 -7.71 -2.11 11.29
N ALA A 28 -7.11 -3.23 10.90
CA ALA A 28 -7.73 -4.17 9.96
C ALA A 28 -9.04 -4.72 10.54
N GLU A 29 -9.03 -5.21 11.79
CA GLU A 29 -10.22 -5.75 12.46
C GLU A 29 -11.31 -4.70 12.68
N LYS A 30 -10.93 -3.49 13.12
CA LYS A 30 -11.90 -2.46 13.50
C LYS A 30 -12.48 -1.69 12.32
N ASN A 31 -11.64 -1.35 11.34
CA ASN A 31 -11.99 -0.40 10.28
C ASN A 31 -11.99 -1.04 8.87
N ASN A 32 -11.71 -2.34 8.75
CA ASN A 32 -11.43 -3.00 7.48
C ASN A 32 -10.42 -2.24 6.60
N GLN A 33 -9.33 -1.82 7.25
CA GLN A 33 -8.28 -1.00 6.65
C GLN A 33 -6.95 -1.73 6.63
N ILE A 34 -6.31 -1.76 5.47
CA ILE A 34 -4.97 -2.32 5.31
C ILE A 34 -3.95 -1.20 5.14
N ILE A 35 -2.79 -1.37 5.76
CA ILE A 35 -1.72 -0.37 5.73
C ILE A 35 -0.60 -0.86 4.83
N PHE A 36 -0.21 -0.04 3.86
CA PHE A 36 0.90 -0.29 2.96
C PHE A 36 1.99 0.77 3.14
N TYR A 37 3.24 0.36 2.94
CA TYR A 37 4.28 1.29 2.55
C TYR A 37 4.24 1.46 1.03
N VAL A 38 4.25 2.73 0.61
CA VAL A 38 4.13 3.11 -0.79
C VAL A 38 5.29 4.02 -1.21
N ALA A 39 5.48 4.16 -2.51
CA ALA A 39 6.50 5.03 -3.08
C ALA A 39 6.32 6.51 -2.66
N LYS A 40 7.43 7.26 -2.51
CA LYS A 40 7.39 8.65 -2.00
C LYS A 40 6.74 9.63 -2.97
N ASP A 41 6.73 9.33 -4.25
CA ASP A 41 6.15 10.09 -5.35
C ASP A 41 4.66 9.77 -5.58
N SER A 42 4.08 8.79 -4.87
CA SER A 42 2.70 8.34 -5.10
C SER A 42 1.61 9.35 -4.73
N ASN A 43 0.50 9.33 -5.49
CA ASN A 43 -0.73 10.06 -5.17
C ASN A 43 -1.85 9.12 -4.64
N LYS A 44 -2.87 9.68 -3.98
CA LYS A 44 -4.02 8.91 -3.44
C LYS A 44 -4.80 8.18 -4.53
N ILE A 45 -5.01 8.85 -5.66
CA ILE A 45 -5.74 8.30 -6.82
C ILE A 45 -4.96 7.11 -7.40
N GLU A 46 -3.65 7.28 -7.60
CA GLU A 46 -2.78 6.21 -8.11
C GLU A 46 -2.74 4.99 -7.17
N ILE A 47 -2.68 5.20 -5.85
CA ILE A 47 -2.68 4.08 -4.88
C ILE A 47 -4.00 3.31 -4.95
N LYS A 48 -5.12 4.03 -5.08
CA LYS A 48 -6.44 3.42 -5.23
C LYS A 48 -6.47 2.51 -6.46
N GLU A 49 -6.11 3.07 -7.61
CA GLU A 49 -6.09 2.35 -8.89
C GLU A 49 -5.10 1.18 -8.87
N ALA A 50 -3.92 1.35 -8.25
CA ALA A 50 -2.92 0.30 -8.13
C ALA A 50 -3.42 -0.93 -7.36
N ILE A 51 -4.13 -0.72 -6.25
CA ILE A 51 -4.64 -1.82 -5.44
C ILE A 51 -5.76 -2.55 -6.17
N GLU A 52 -6.68 -1.81 -6.80
CA GLU A 52 -7.75 -2.39 -7.61
C GLU A 52 -7.20 -3.18 -8.82
N LEU A 53 -6.09 -2.73 -9.41
CA LEU A 53 -5.42 -3.43 -10.52
C LEU A 53 -4.66 -4.69 -10.07
N ILE A 54 -3.88 -4.61 -8.99
CA ILE A 54 -3.07 -5.75 -8.50
C ILE A 54 -3.98 -6.89 -8.04
N TRP A 55 -5.10 -6.57 -7.38
CA TRP A 55 -6.05 -7.56 -6.86
C TRP A 55 -7.33 -7.68 -7.70
N LYS A 56 -7.22 -7.43 -9.01
CA LYS A 56 -8.36 -7.49 -9.93
C LYS A 56 -9.13 -8.82 -9.89
N LYS A 57 -8.43 -9.95 -9.67
CA LYS A 57 -9.03 -11.29 -9.55
C LYS A 57 -9.98 -11.43 -8.35
N GLN A 58 -9.72 -10.72 -7.26
CA GLN A 58 -10.52 -10.73 -6.04
C GLN A 58 -11.64 -9.66 -6.07
N ASN A 59 -11.75 -8.87 -7.14
CA ASN A 59 -12.73 -7.79 -7.32
C ASN A 59 -12.77 -6.80 -6.14
N ILE A 60 -11.59 -6.44 -5.64
CA ILE A 60 -11.43 -5.52 -4.50
C ILE A 60 -11.84 -4.12 -4.93
N GLN A 61 -12.69 -3.48 -4.11
CA GLN A 61 -13.07 -2.09 -4.28
C GLN A 61 -12.53 -1.25 -3.14
N VAL A 62 -11.80 -0.17 -3.46
CA VAL A 62 -11.24 0.72 -2.47
C VAL A 62 -12.18 1.89 -2.23
N GLU A 63 -12.62 2.06 -0.98
CA GLU A 63 -13.50 3.15 -0.56
C GLU A 63 -12.74 4.46 -0.41
N SER A 64 -11.64 4.45 0.36
CA SER A 64 -10.85 5.65 0.62
C SER A 64 -9.38 5.32 0.90
N VAL A 65 -8.50 6.30 0.63
CA VAL A 65 -7.07 6.21 0.90
C VAL A 65 -6.62 7.41 1.72
N GLN A 66 -5.98 7.13 2.86
CA GLN A 66 -5.36 8.14 3.71
C GLN A 66 -3.84 7.94 3.72
N ILE A 67 -3.07 9.02 3.62
CA ILE A 67 -1.61 8.96 3.48
C ILE A 67 -0.96 9.63 4.68
N SER A 68 0.14 9.05 5.16
CA SER A 68 1.01 9.63 6.19
C SER A 68 2.48 9.52 5.79
N ASN A 69 3.20 10.65 5.84
CA ASN A 69 4.64 10.68 5.57
C ASN A 69 5.41 10.49 6.88
N LEU A 70 6.26 9.47 6.94
CA LEU A 70 7.11 9.16 8.09
C LEU A 70 8.55 9.54 7.80
N LYS A 71 9.08 10.51 8.54
CA LYS A 71 10.50 10.85 8.49
C LYS A 71 11.36 9.71 9.04
N GLY A 72 12.48 9.47 8.37
CA GLY A 72 13.49 8.54 8.81
C GLY A 72 14.05 8.93 10.17
N LYS A 73 14.27 7.94 11.05
CA LYS A 73 14.92 8.19 12.33
C LYS A 73 16.42 8.44 12.09
N LYS A 74 16.93 9.52 12.67
CA LYS A 74 18.38 9.75 12.79
C LYS A 74 18.99 8.63 13.64
N LYS A 75 20.08 8.04 13.17
CA LYS A 75 20.78 6.94 13.82
C LYS A 75 22.28 7.16 13.74
N ARG A 76 22.98 6.80 14.81
CA ARG A 76 24.44 6.85 14.86
C ARG A 76 24.99 5.52 14.33
N PHE A 77 25.99 5.60 13.48
CA PHE A 77 26.76 4.46 13.01
C PHE A 77 28.24 4.71 13.32
N GLY A 78 28.70 4.14 14.44
CA GLY A 78 30.04 4.39 14.98
C GLY A 78 30.28 5.88 15.25
N ARG A 79 31.21 6.48 14.51
CA ARG A 79 31.55 7.90 14.63
C ARG A 79 30.57 8.83 13.90
N ASN A 80 29.87 8.35 12.87
CA ASN A 80 29.06 9.19 11.99
C ASN A 80 27.58 9.16 12.36
N PHE A 81 26.86 10.25 12.08
CA PHE A 81 25.40 10.32 12.16
C PHE A 81 24.80 10.14 10.76
N GLY A 82 23.90 9.17 10.63
CA GLY A 82 23.08 8.95 9.43
C GLY A 82 21.59 9.03 9.75
N SER A 83 20.75 8.79 8.74
CA SER A 83 19.31 8.65 8.91
C SER A 83 18.82 7.44 8.13
N LYS A 84 17.75 6.81 8.62
CA LYS A 84 16.99 5.86 7.82
C LYS A 84 16.25 6.58 6.69
N ASN A 85 15.86 5.83 5.66
CA ASN A 85 15.01 6.34 4.59
C ASN A 85 13.62 6.72 5.12
N ASP A 86 13.10 7.86 4.70
CA ASP A 86 11.68 8.19 4.94
C ASP A 86 10.79 7.18 4.22
N ARG A 87 9.60 6.96 4.78
CA ARG A 87 8.60 6.07 4.22
C ARG A 87 7.28 6.80 4.11
N LYS A 88 6.50 6.50 3.08
CA LYS A 88 5.10 6.95 2.98
C LYS A 88 4.20 5.77 3.32
N LYS A 89 3.25 5.98 4.22
CA LYS A 89 2.23 5.00 4.60
C LYS A 89 0.91 5.35 3.92
N ALA A 90 0.25 4.34 3.40
CA ALA A 90 -1.12 4.43 2.89
C ALA A 90 -2.01 3.53 3.74
N TYR A 91 -3.06 4.11 4.32
CA TYR A 91 -4.18 3.41 4.94
C TYR A 91 -5.27 3.30 3.89
N VAL A 92 -5.65 2.09 3.57
CA VAL A 92 -6.55 1.78 2.46
C VAL A 92 -7.78 1.11 3.03
N SER A 93 -8.92 1.80 2.94
CA SER A 93 -10.23 1.26 3.32
C SER A 93 -10.78 0.43 2.17
N ILE A 94 -11.12 -0.82 2.46
CA ILE A 94 -11.75 -1.72 1.51
C ILE A 94 -13.26 -1.66 1.73
N LYS A 95 -14.01 -1.62 0.62
CA LYS A 95 -15.47 -1.59 0.67
C LYS A 95 -16.02 -2.96 1.11
N GLY A 96 -16.90 -2.95 2.10
CA GLY A 96 -17.50 -4.19 2.64
C GLY A 96 -16.57 -4.87 3.66
N LYS A 97 -16.75 -6.18 3.85
CA LYS A 97 -15.89 -7.03 4.70
C LYS A 97 -15.11 -8.04 3.85
N GLN A 98 -14.56 -7.57 2.73
CA GLN A 98 -13.68 -8.39 1.89
C GLN A 98 -12.29 -8.39 2.49
N GLU A 99 -11.68 -9.57 2.55
CA GLU A 99 -10.29 -9.75 2.96
C GLU A 99 -9.39 -9.84 1.73
N ILE A 100 -8.19 -9.29 1.84
CA ILE A 100 -7.18 -9.39 0.77
C ILE A 100 -6.37 -10.67 1.01
N ASP A 101 -6.42 -11.59 0.07
CA ASP A 101 -5.44 -12.68 0.03
C ASP A 101 -4.18 -12.23 -0.71
N PHE A 102 -3.04 -12.35 -0.03
CA PHE A 102 -1.72 -12.01 -0.56
C PHE A 102 -1.05 -13.17 -1.30
N THR A 103 -1.61 -14.38 -1.22
CA THR A 103 -1.08 -15.58 -1.89
C THR A 103 -1.46 -15.59 -3.37
N ASP A 104 -2.68 -15.18 -3.68
CA ASP A 104 -3.25 -15.17 -5.03
C ASP A 104 -2.86 -13.93 -5.88
N VAL A 105 -1.65 -13.39 -5.70
CA VAL A 105 -1.09 -12.39 -6.63
C VAL A 105 -0.55 -13.09 -7.89
N LYS A 106 -1.41 -13.83 -8.60
CA LYS A 106 -1.06 -14.50 -9.86
C LYS A 106 -1.22 -13.51 -11.02
N LEU A 107 -0.14 -12.80 -11.35
CA LEU A 107 -0.08 -11.83 -12.45
C LEU A 107 0.04 -12.46 -13.84
N PHE A 108 0.40 -13.74 -13.89
CA PHE A 108 0.44 -14.54 -15.11
C PHE A 108 -0.47 -15.75 -14.91
N GLU A 109 -1.32 -16.03 -15.89
CA GLU A 109 -1.91 -17.36 -16.00
C GLU A 109 -0.78 -18.31 -16.38
N ASP A 110 -0.49 -19.27 -15.50
CA ASP A 110 0.35 -20.41 -15.84
C ASP A 110 -0.32 -21.09 -17.04
N LYS A 111 0.27 -20.95 -18.24
CA LYS A 111 -0.10 -21.76 -19.40
C LYS A 111 0.41 -23.18 -19.23
#